data_AF-D5VPM1-F1
#
_entry.id   AF-D5VPM1-F1
#
_cell.length_a   1.000
_cell.length_b   1.000
_cell.length_c   1.000
_cell.angle_alpha   90.00
_cell.angle_beta   90.00
_cell.angle_gamma   90.00
#
_symmetry.space_group_name_H-M   'P 1'
#
loop_
_entity.id
_entity.type
_entity.pdbx_description
1 polymer ?
#
loop_
_entity_poly.entity_id
_entity_poly.type
_entity_poly.pdbx_seq_one_letter_code
_entity_poly.pdbx_strand_id
1 'polypeptide(L)'
;MSSGAVFVHSGWRCSSTYVWHRFRAVPNVRAYYEPWHEQLAHVTPETIRAETPDNSGLRHPGGSEPYLKEFEVVLDPAGGVSGFDASFALDRYWIEPEASDLAQQSYVEGLIDAAKRRGETPVLACCRTLGRAGWLKRRFGGFHVVLVRDPVQQWLSFYSLRRRPRPTYFELCHYVLLSEMAVWRDAARRLLGHDFDGRGPLNRRLAAVRRKFKRSPASLSFQAFLAVWLASHLKALPHADLVIDVDRLARDGAYAREVEQAIWLGCGLRPNFSDCRAPAPHGVAPPVEWRKAARAVVDAMDLHEAIVGPGAPPILFRKLAPAFAALPSARAGIKARVAEVVGGLAGGAALARLQARARKA
;
A
#
# COMPACT_ATOMS: atom_id res chain seq x y z
N MET A 1 -24.42 -17.32 -7.86
CA MET A 1 -23.14 -16.83 -8.41
C MET A 1 -22.03 -17.46 -7.60
N SER A 2 -21.17 -18.28 -8.20
CA SER A 2 -19.97 -18.78 -7.50
C SER A 2 -19.04 -17.58 -7.28
N SER A 3 -18.83 -17.16 -6.03
CA SER A 3 -17.97 -16.01 -5.74
C SER A 3 -16.52 -16.37 -6.08
N GLY A 4 -15.92 -15.66 -7.04
CA GLY A 4 -14.49 -15.76 -7.32
C GLY A 4 -13.63 -15.36 -6.12
N ALA A 5 -12.32 -15.58 -6.20
CA ALA A 5 -11.40 -15.13 -5.17
C ALA A 5 -11.40 -13.59 -5.05
N VAL A 6 -11.14 -13.08 -3.85
CA VAL A 6 -10.94 -11.65 -3.62
C VAL A 6 -9.46 -11.42 -3.30
N PHE A 7 -8.84 -10.49 -4.02
CA PHE A 7 -7.46 -10.10 -3.79
C PHE A 7 -7.41 -8.69 -3.23
N VAL A 8 -6.73 -8.50 -2.10
CA VAL A 8 -6.49 -7.18 -1.50
C VAL A 8 -5.00 -6.87 -1.64
N HIS A 9 -4.70 -5.95 -2.56
CA HIS A 9 -3.35 -5.47 -2.85
C HIS A 9 -3.06 -4.19 -2.08
N SER A 10 -1.90 -4.14 -1.46
CA SER A 10 -1.49 -2.98 -0.67
C SER A 10 0.03 -2.83 -0.67
N GLY A 11 0.52 -1.69 -0.21
CA GLY A 11 1.91 -1.56 0.23
C GLY A 11 2.01 -1.76 1.75
N TRP A 12 3.22 -1.98 2.26
CA TRP A 12 3.43 -2.05 3.71
C TRP A 12 2.87 -0.81 4.41
N ARG A 13 2.26 -1.01 5.59
CA ARG A 13 1.69 0.07 6.41
C ARG A 13 0.54 0.84 5.73
N CYS A 14 -0.16 0.22 4.78
CA CYS A 14 -1.33 0.77 4.09
C CYS A 14 -2.67 0.24 4.67
N SER A 15 -2.75 0.05 5.99
CA SER A 15 -3.96 -0.45 6.67
C SER A 15 -4.49 -1.81 6.18
N SER A 16 -3.66 -2.60 5.50
CA SER A 16 -4.04 -3.90 4.92
C SER A 16 -4.50 -4.89 5.99
N THR A 17 -3.85 -4.93 7.15
CA THR A 17 -4.26 -5.78 8.27
C THR A 17 -5.66 -5.44 8.77
N TYR A 18 -6.04 -4.16 8.82
CA TYR A 18 -7.40 -3.77 9.20
C TYR A 18 -8.42 -4.26 8.15
N VAL A 19 -8.17 -3.98 6.86
CA VAL A 19 -9.08 -4.40 5.78
C VAL A 19 -9.21 -5.92 5.73
N TRP A 20 -8.09 -6.65 5.83
CA TRP A 20 -8.06 -8.11 5.94
C TRP A 20 -8.92 -8.60 7.10
N HIS A 21 -8.76 -8.03 8.29
CA HIS A 21 -9.55 -8.41 9.46
C HIS A 21 -11.06 -8.19 9.25
N ARG A 22 -11.45 -7.12 8.54
CA ARG A 22 -12.87 -6.88 8.21
C ARG A 22 -13.43 -7.92 7.24
N PHE A 23 -12.62 -8.44 6.32
CA PHE A 23 -13.00 -9.59 5.49
C PHE A 23 -13.03 -10.90 6.30
N ARG A 24 -12.05 -11.12 7.18
CA ARG A 24 -12.00 -12.29 8.06
C ARG A 24 -13.24 -12.45 8.92
N ALA A 25 -13.82 -11.33 9.37
CA ALA A 25 -15.04 -11.32 10.17
C ALA A 25 -16.33 -11.64 9.38
N VAL A 26 -16.28 -11.76 8.05
CA VAL A 26 -17.45 -12.11 7.23
C VAL A 26 -17.68 -13.63 7.29
N PRO A 27 -18.93 -14.11 7.50
CA PRO A 27 -19.23 -15.53 7.48
C PRO A 27 -18.82 -16.21 6.17
N ASN A 28 -18.40 -17.47 6.24
CA ASN A 28 -17.98 -18.29 5.09
C ASN A 28 -16.84 -17.66 4.28
N VAL A 29 -15.96 -16.88 4.91
CA VAL A 29 -14.74 -16.36 4.29
C VAL A 29 -13.52 -17.04 4.88
N ARG A 30 -12.57 -17.42 4.00
CA ARG A 30 -11.21 -17.77 4.41
C ARG A 30 -10.27 -16.65 4.00
N ALA A 31 -9.90 -15.80 4.95
CA ALA A 31 -9.04 -14.65 4.72
C ALA A 31 -7.58 -14.98 5.02
N TYR A 32 -6.80 -15.29 3.99
CA TYR A 32 -5.35 -15.52 4.12
C TYR A 32 -4.61 -14.21 4.36
N TYR A 33 -3.93 -14.12 5.51
CA TYR A 33 -3.09 -12.99 5.88
C TYR A 33 -1.70 -13.11 5.26
N GLU A 34 -1.31 -12.13 4.44
CA GLU A 34 0.02 -12.02 3.84
C GLU A 34 0.53 -13.33 3.18
N PRO A 35 -0.21 -13.92 2.20
CA PRO A 35 0.16 -15.17 1.52
C PRO A 35 1.47 -15.14 0.71
N TRP A 36 2.22 -14.04 0.74
CA TRP A 36 3.58 -13.95 0.20
C TRP A 36 4.62 -13.63 1.30
N HIS A 37 4.31 -13.87 2.57
CA HIS A 37 5.28 -13.64 3.65
C HIS A 37 6.30 -14.77 3.71
N GLU A 38 7.60 -14.46 3.74
CA GLU A 38 8.67 -15.46 3.72
C GLU A 38 8.60 -16.46 4.89
N GLN A 39 7.96 -16.09 6.00
CA GLN A 39 7.78 -16.96 7.17
C GLN A 39 6.96 -18.21 6.84
N LEU A 40 6.09 -18.15 5.82
CA LEU A 40 5.24 -19.26 5.42
C LEU A 40 6.05 -20.48 4.95
N ALA A 41 7.33 -20.33 4.63
CA ALA A 41 8.22 -21.45 4.31
C ALA A 41 8.55 -22.33 5.52
N HIS A 42 8.31 -21.86 6.74
CA HIS A 42 8.77 -22.51 7.97
C HIS A 42 7.70 -22.59 9.07
N VAL A 43 6.48 -22.12 8.82
CA VAL A 43 5.40 -22.18 9.81
C VAL A 43 5.05 -23.63 10.15
N THR A 44 4.88 -23.89 11.44
CA THR A 44 4.31 -25.12 12.00
C THR A 44 2.98 -24.82 12.71
N PRO A 45 2.16 -25.84 13.03
CA PRO A 45 0.95 -25.64 13.81
C PRO A 45 1.20 -24.90 15.14
N GLU A 46 2.34 -25.15 15.78
CA GLU A 46 2.75 -24.51 17.03
C GLU A 46 3.03 -23.02 16.81
N THR A 47 3.78 -22.67 15.77
CA THR A 47 4.08 -21.27 15.44
C THR A 47 2.83 -20.49 15.05
N ILE A 48 1.90 -21.12 14.32
CA ILE A 48 0.61 -20.50 14.01
C ILE A 48 -0.13 -20.19 15.30
N ARG A 49 -0.32 -21.16 16.20
CA ARG A 49 -1.01 -20.93 17.49
C ARG A 49 -0.35 -19.84 18.34
N ALA A 50 0.96 -19.66 18.22
CA ALA A 50 1.71 -18.68 18.99
C ALA A 50 1.61 -17.25 18.45
N GLU A 51 1.33 -17.01 17.17
CA GLU A 51 1.35 -15.65 16.60
C GLU A 51 -0.04 -14.99 16.57
N THR A 52 -0.32 -14.14 17.56
CA THR A 52 -1.60 -13.45 17.70
C THR A 52 -1.44 -11.92 17.64
N PRO A 53 -2.51 -11.17 17.33
CA PRO A 53 -2.51 -9.73 17.47
C PRO A 53 -2.00 -9.22 18.81
N ASP A 54 -2.46 -9.83 19.91
CA ASP A 54 -2.12 -9.44 21.28
C ASP A 54 -0.62 -9.55 21.61
N ASN A 55 0.11 -10.49 21.00
CA ASN A 55 1.54 -10.71 21.30
C ASN A 55 2.50 -10.23 20.21
N SER A 56 2.00 -9.73 19.09
CA SER A 56 2.81 -9.26 17.97
C SER A 56 3.57 -7.94 18.22
N GLY A 57 3.18 -7.18 19.26
CA GLY A 57 3.70 -5.82 19.50
C GLY A 57 3.30 -4.79 18.44
N LEU A 58 2.50 -5.20 17.44
CA LEU A 58 1.93 -4.35 16.41
C LEU A 58 0.46 -4.12 16.78
N ARG A 59 0.00 -2.86 16.78
CA ARG A 59 -1.37 -2.46 17.18
C ARG A 59 -2.42 -2.92 16.15
N HIS A 60 -2.50 -4.22 15.88
CA HIS A 60 -3.38 -4.82 14.89
C HIS A 60 -4.67 -5.35 15.56
N PRO A 61 -5.80 -5.35 14.84
CA PRO A 61 -7.06 -5.93 15.33
C PRO A 61 -7.03 -7.48 15.31
N GLY A 62 -7.85 -8.13 16.15
CA GLY A 62 -8.09 -9.59 16.11
C GLY A 62 -7.87 -10.37 17.42
N GLY A 63 -7.47 -9.68 18.50
CA GLY A 63 -7.35 -10.28 19.84
C GLY A 63 -6.42 -11.48 19.89
N SER A 64 -6.92 -12.60 20.41
CA SER A 64 -6.16 -13.85 20.58
C SER A 64 -6.22 -14.81 19.39
N GLU A 65 -6.97 -14.48 18.33
CA GLU A 65 -7.06 -15.37 17.17
C GLU A 65 -5.79 -15.26 16.31
N PRO A 66 -5.08 -16.37 16.04
CA PRO A 66 -3.83 -16.30 15.30
C PRO A 66 -3.96 -15.70 13.91
N TYR A 67 -2.95 -14.93 13.47
CA TYR A 67 -2.96 -14.32 12.13
C TYR A 67 -2.98 -15.34 11.00
N LEU A 68 -2.31 -16.47 11.22
CA LEU A 68 -2.04 -17.46 10.18
C LEU A 68 -2.94 -18.69 10.28
N LYS A 69 -3.96 -18.67 11.13
CA LYS A 69 -4.88 -19.80 11.35
C LYS A 69 -5.46 -20.34 10.04
N GLU A 70 -5.71 -19.47 9.07
CA GLU A 70 -6.27 -19.85 7.78
C GLU A 70 -5.39 -20.81 6.98
N PHE A 71 -4.08 -20.84 7.26
CA PHE A 71 -3.11 -21.73 6.62
C PHE A 71 -3.03 -23.13 7.24
N GLU A 72 -3.65 -23.39 8.40
CA GLU A 72 -3.60 -24.71 9.06
C GLU A 72 -4.05 -25.86 8.14
N VAL A 73 -5.01 -25.59 7.26
CA VAL A 73 -5.58 -26.57 6.33
C VAL A 73 -4.70 -26.86 5.11
N VAL A 74 -3.61 -26.13 4.94
CA VAL A 74 -2.64 -26.25 3.84
C VAL A 74 -1.20 -26.35 4.34
N LEU A 75 -1.02 -26.67 5.63
CA LEU A 75 0.32 -26.94 6.16
C LEU A 75 0.88 -28.24 5.58
N ASP A 76 2.16 -28.20 5.23
CA ASP A 76 2.92 -29.39 4.91
C ASP A 76 3.31 -30.13 6.21
N PRO A 77 3.17 -31.46 6.30
CA PRO A 77 3.62 -32.23 7.47
C PRO A 77 5.10 -32.04 7.81
N ALA A 78 5.95 -31.70 6.83
CA ALA A 78 7.37 -31.39 7.03
C ALA A 78 7.62 -29.95 7.51
N GLY A 79 6.57 -29.13 7.60
CA GLY A 79 6.63 -27.72 7.97
C GLY A 79 6.52 -26.79 6.76
N GLY A 80 6.02 -25.58 7.01
CA GLY A 80 5.69 -24.60 5.99
C GLY A 80 4.30 -24.80 5.39
N VAL A 81 3.88 -23.84 4.56
CA VAL A 81 2.66 -23.94 3.75
C VAL A 81 2.96 -24.73 2.49
N SER A 82 2.14 -25.73 2.19
CA SER A 82 2.31 -26.60 1.02
C SER A 82 2.38 -25.77 -0.27
N GLY A 83 3.40 -26.05 -1.10
CA GLY A 83 3.66 -25.36 -2.36
C GLY A 83 4.25 -23.95 -2.22
N PHE A 84 4.43 -23.41 -1.01
CA PHE A 84 5.07 -22.11 -0.83
C PHE A 84 6.60 -22.21 -0.93
N ASP A 85 7.20 -21.34 -1.73
CA ASP A 85 8.64 -21.14 -1.79
C ASP A 85 9.00 -19.74 -1.24
N ALA A 86 10.04 -19.66 -0.40
CA ALA A 86 10.47 -18.40 0.22
C ALA A 86 10.86 -17.32 -0.80
N SER A 87 11.26 -17.70 -2.02
CA SER A 87 11.51 -16.79 -3.13
C SER A 87 10.28 -15.96 -3.48
N PHE A 88 9.07 -16.52 -3.37
CA PHE A 88 7.83 -15.84 -3.77
C PHE A 88 7.68 -14.48 -3.08
N ALA A 89 8.21 -14.34 -1.86
CA ALA A 89 8.06 -13.16 -1.02
C ALA A 89 8.45 -11.84 -1.71
N LEU A 90 9.56 -11.80 -2.43
CA LEU A 90 9.96 -10.63 -3.24
C LEU A 90 10.49 -10.98 -4.62
N ASP A 91 10.84 -12.24 -4.89
CA ASP A 91 11.28 -12.63 -6.23
C ASP A 91 10.10 -12.48 -7.18
N ARG A 92 10.43 -11.98 -8.37
CA ARG A 92 9.44 -11.72 -9.43
C ARG A 92 8.28 -10.86 -8.92
N TYR A 93 8.56 -9.93 -7.99
CA TYR A 93 7.58 -8.93 -7.53
C TYR A 93 7.01 -8.14 -8.71
N TRP A 94 7.84 -7.83 -9.71
CA TRP A 94 7.48 -7.11 -10.93
C TRP A 94 7.07 -8.07 -12.06
N ILE A 95 6.14 -8.99 -11.83
CA ILE A 95 5.73 -9.95 -12.87
C ILE A 95 4.74 -9.31 -13.85
N GLU A 96 5.00 -9.50 -15.15
CA GLU A 96 4.07 -9.06 -16.20
C GLU A 96 2.84 -9.95 -16.29
N PRO A 97 1.66 -9.43 -16.66
CA PRO A 97 0.43 -10.22 -16.70
C PRO A 97 0.56 -11.51 -17.53
N GLU A 98 1.28 -11.43 -18.65
CA GLU A 98 1.48 -12.52 -19.61
C GLU A 98 2.55 -13.53 -19.16
N ALA A 99 3.42 -13.17 -18.21
CA ALA A 99 4.56 -13.99 -17.83
C ALA A 99 4.13 -15.30 -17.16
N SER A 100 4.84 -16.39 -17.48
CA SER A 100 4.65 -17.68 -16.82
C SER A 100 5.34 -17.70 -15.45
N ASP A 101 4.68 -18.31 -14.47
CA ASP A 101 5.22 -18.63 -13.15
C ASP A 101 4.39 -19.78 -12.55
N LEU A 102 4.62 -21.00 -13.04
CA LEU A 102 3.81 -22.18 -12.70
C LEU A 102 3.88 -22.53 -11.21
N ALA A 103 5.02 -22.28 -10.57
CA ALA A 103 5.21 -22.57 -9.14
C ALA A 103 4.33 -21.66 -8.29
N GLN A 104 4.39 -20.34 -8.51
CA GLN A 104 3.49 -19.41 -7.83
C GLN A 104 2.04 -19.64 -8.20
N GLN A 105 1.76 -20.00 -9.46
CA GLN A 105 0.39 -20.26 -9.89
C GLN A 105 -0.22 -21.43 -9.10
N SER A 106 0.48 -22.56 -9.05
CA SER A 106 0.06 -23.77 -8.33
C SER A 106 -0.14 -23.50 -6.84
N TYR A 107 0.74 -22.69 -6.23
CA TYR A 107 0.60 -22.28 -4.83
C TYR A 107 -0.71 -21.51 -4.57
N VAL A 108 -1.01 -20.49 -5.38
CA VAL A 108 -2.21 -19.68 -5.20
C VAL A 108 -3.49 -20.48 -5.51
N GLU A 109 -3.46 -21.33 -6.53
CA GLU A 109 -4.51 -22.32 -6.83
C GLU A 109 -4.78 -23.21 -5.61
N GLY A 110 -3.72 -23.73 -4.98
CA GLY A 110 -3.84 -24.56 -3.78
C GLY A 110 -4.57 -23.85 -2.62
N LEU A 111 -4.26 -22.57 -2.37
CA LEU A 111 -4.97 -21.77 -1.36
C LEU A 111 -6.45 -21.55 -1.73
N ILE A 112 -6.72 -21.17 -2.97
CA ILE A 112 -8.08 -20.90 -3.46
C ILE A 112 -8.93 -22.18 -3.36
N ASP A 113 -8.39 -23.31 -3.79
CA ASP A 113 -9.10 -24.58 -3.77
C ASP A 113 -9.30 -25.11 -2.36
N ALA A 114 -8.35 -24.89 -1.45
CA ALA A 114 -8.50 -25.26 -0.05
C ALA A 114 -9.67 -24.53 0.63
N ALA A 115 -9.86 -23.23 0.34
CA ALA A 115 -11.02 -22.47 0.80
C ALA A 115 -12.32 -22.99 0.16
N LYS A 116 -12.33 -23.16 -1.17
CA LYS A 116 -13.53 -23.60 -1.91
C LYS A 116 -14.01 -24.98 -1.49
N ARG A 117 -13.11 -25.94 -1.24
CA ARG A 117 -13.45 -27.28 -0.75
C ARG A 117 -14.18 -27.26 0.59
N ARG A 118 -14.06 -26.18 1.36
CA ARG A 118 -14.74 -25.97 2.64
C ARG A 118 -16.00 -25.11 2.51
N GLY A 119 -16.39 -24.75 1.29
CA GLY A 119 -17.52 -23.85 1.03
C GLY A 119 -17.25 -22.39 1.40
N GLU A 120 -15.98 -22.00 1.52
CA GLU A 120 -15.58 -20.64 1.92
C GLU A 120 -15.11 -19.81 0.70
N THR A 121 -15.40 -18.52 0.69
CA THR A 121 -14.86 -17.56 -0.29
C THR A 121 -13.40 -17.21 0.08
N PRO A 122 -12.42 -17.45 -0.81
CA PRO A 122 -11.03 -17.10 -0.54
C PRO A 122 -10.80 -15.60 -0.65
N VAL A 123 -10.20 -15.01 0.39
CA VAL A 123 -9.70 -13.63 0.39
C VAL A 123 -8.20 -13.64 0.64
N LEU A 124 -7.40 -13.12 -0.28
CA LEU A 124 -5.95 -13.07 -0.18
C LEU A 124 -5.50 -11.61 -0.02
N ALA A 125 -5.09 -11.22 1.18
CA ALA A 125 -4.69 -9.85 1.48
C ALA A 125 -3.18 -9.75 1.72
N CYS A 126 -2.47 -8.99 0.90
CA CYS A 126 -1.02 -8.95 0.97
C CYS A 126 -0.41 -7.59 0.59
N CYS A 127 0.64 -7.21 1.30
CA CYS A 127 1.44 -6.03 1.02
C CYS A 127 2.51 -6.22 -0.07
N ARG A 128 2.61 -7.42 -0.65
CA ARG A 128 3.64 -7.83 -1.62
C ARG A 128 3.11 -8.10 -3.03
N THR A 129 1.84 -7.76 -3.27
CA THR A 129 1.14 -8.19 -4.49
C THR A 129 0.85 -7.07 -5.49
N LEU A 130 1.09 -5.80 -5.15
CA LEU A 130 0.84 -4.67 -6.06
C LEU A 130 1.61 -4.82 -7.39
N GLY A 131 2.91 -5.15 -7.33
CA GLY A 131 3.72 -5.36 -8.54
C GLY A 131 3.31 -6.55 -9.40
N ARG A 132 2.39 -7.40 -8.91
CA ARG A 132 1.91 -8.61 -9.59
C ARG A 132 0.40 -8.69 -9.70
N ALA A 133 -0.31 -7.58 -9.46
CA ALA A 133 -1.77 -7.56 -9.45
C ALA A 133 -2.36 -7.95 -10.81
N GLY A 134 -1.78 -7.46 -11.92
CA GLY A 134 -2.21 -7.82 -13.27
C GLY A 134 -2.00 -9.30 -13.60
N TRP A 135 -0.88 -9.88 -13.15
CA TRP A 135 -0.65 -11.32 -13.25
C TRP A 135 -1.70 -12.11 -12.47
N LEU A 136 -1.93 -11.76 -11.20
CA LEU A 136 -2.96 -12.40 -10.38
C LEU A 136 -4.35 -12.31 -11.04
N LYS A 137 -4.76 -11.13 -11.51
CA LYS A 137 -6.06 -10.92 -12.19
C LYS A 137 -6.20 -11.80 -13.42
N ARG A 138 -5.16 -11.88 -14.25
CA ARG A 138 -5.19 -12.66 -15.50
C ARG A 138 -5.28 -14.16 -15.25
N ARG A 139 -4.69 -14.67 -14.17
CA ARG A 139 -4.66 -16.12 -13.87
C ARG A 139 -5.86 -16.58 -13.07
N PHE A 140 -6.31 -15.78 -12.09
CA PHE A 140 -7.33 -16.21 -11.12
C PHE A 140 -8.67 -15.51 -11.28
N GLY A 141 -8.76 -14.48 -12.12
CA GLY A 141 -9.95 -13.63 -12.21
C GLY A 141 -10.30 -13.06 -10.84
N GLY A 142 -11.60 -13.04 -10.52
CA GLY A 142 -12.05 -12.60 -9.19
C GLY A 142 -12.09 -11.08 -9.04
N PHE A 143 -12.19 -10.61 -7.79
CA PHE A 143 -12.37 -9.21 -7.43
C PHE A 143 -11.11 -8.65 -6.76
N HIS A 144 -10.56 -7.58 -7.33
CA HIS A 144 -9.26 -7.01 -6.98
C HIS A 144 -9.42 -5.63 -6.37
N VAL A 145 -9.04 -5.53 -5.10
CA VAL A 145 -9.06 -4.30 -4.31
C VAL A 145 -7.64 -3.77 -4.19
N VAL A 146 -7.41 -2.51 -4.55
CA VAL A 146 -6.13 -1.81 -4.35
C VAL A 146 -6.27 -0.77 -3.24
N LEU A 147 -5.42 -0.86 -2.22
CA LEU A 147 -5.37 0.09 -1.10
C LEU A 147 -4.31 1.16 -1.35
N VAL A 148 -4.71 2.42 -1.27
CA VAL A 148 -3.82 3.58 -1.44
C VAL A 148 -3.84 4.45 -0.18
N ARG A 149 -2.67 4.75 0.36
CA ARG A 149 -2.45 5.66 1.49
C ARG A 149 -1.62 6.86 1.07
N ASP A 150 -1.76 7.96 1.79
CA ASP A 150 -0.85 9.10 1.74
C ASP A 150 0.60 8.62 1.86
N PRO A 151 1.44 8.86 0.84
CA PRO A 151 2.78 8.29 0.79
C PRO A 151 3.67 8.81 1.92
N VAL A 152 3.48 10.06 2.36
CA VAL A 152 4.27 10.65 3.44
C VAL A 152 3.92 9.98 4.77
N GLN A 153 2.63 9.86 5.10
CA GLN A 153 2.18 9.20 6.33
C GLN A 153 2.46 7.70 6.32
N GLN A 154 2.38 7.04 5.16
CA GLN A 154 2.74 5.62 5.02
C GLN A 154 4.23 5.40 5.29
N TRP A 155 5.11 6.23 4.71
CA TRP A 155 6.54 6.17 4.98
C TRP A 155 6.86 6.46 6.45
N LEU A 156 6.29 7.53 7.02
CA LEU A 156 6.48 7.87 8.43
C LEU A 156 6.08 6.73 9.37
N SER A 157 5.02 5.99 9.04
CA SER A 157 4.51 4.87 9.84
C SER A 157 5.50 3.73 10.06
N PHE A 158 6.36 3.43 9.08
CA PHE A 158 7.48 2.50 9.32
C PHE A 158 8.76 3.21 9.70
N TYR A 159 9.03 4.41 9.18
CA TYR A 159 10.26 5.14 9.47
C TYR A 159 10.38 5.47 10.96
N SER A 160 9.27 5.78 11.64
CA SER A 160 9.24 6.05 13.09
C SER A 160 9.59 4.82 13.95
N LEU A 161 9.63 3.61 13.38
CA LEU A 161 9.99 2.37 14.09
C LEU A 161 11.50 2.11 14.11
N ARG A 162 12.32 2.97 13.48
CA ARG A 162 13.78 2.84 13.51
C ARG A 162 14.31 2.86 14.95
N ARG A 163 15.10 1.85 15.33
CA ARG A 163 15.81 1.79 16.62
C ARG A 163 17.33 1.92 16.39
N ARG A 164 17.93 3.04 16.84
CA ARG A 164 19.30 3.48 16.45
C ARG A 164 19.39 3.59 14.91
N PRO A 165 20.52 3.92 14.23
CA PRO A 165 20.46 4.33 12.81
C PRO A 165 20.01 3.23 11.83
N ARG A 166 19.68 2.02 12.30
CA ARG A 166 19.34 0.85 11.47
C ARG A 166 18.00 1.05 10.74
N PRO A 167 17.96 0.85 9.41
CA PRO A 167 16.72 0.79 8.65
C PRO A 167 15.80 -0.31 9.19
N THR A 168 14.50 -0.05 9.15
CA THR A 168 13.47 -1.04 9.41
C THR A 168 13.43 -2.11 8.33
N TYR A 169 12.81 -3.25 8.62
CA TYR A 169 12.57 -4.29 7.62
C TYR A 169 11.88 -3.74 6.35
N PHE A 170 10.87 -2.90 6.54
CA PHE A 170 10.14 -2.24 5.45
C PHE A 170 11.07 -1.45 4.54
N GLU A 171 11.98 -0.65 5.09
CA GLU A 171 12.94 0.12 4.30
C GLU A 171 13.87 -0.80 3.49
N LEU A 172 14.31 -1.89 4.08
CA LEU A 172 15.16 -2.87 3.39
C LEU A 172 14.43 -3.50 2.21
N CYS A 173 13.14 -3.84 2.35
CA CYS A 173 12.34 -4.34 1.24
C CYS A 173 12.23 -3.32 0.10
N HIS A 174 12.03 -2.03 0.41
CA HIS A 174 11.98 -0.99 -0.63
C HIS A 174 13.34 -0.82 -1.33
N TYR A 175 14.46 -0.92 -0.61
CA TYR A 175 15.79 -0.89 -1.25
C TYR A 175 16.00 -2.07 -2.18
N VAL A 176 15.64 -3.29 -1.76
CA VAL A 176 15.73 -4.50 -2.60
C VAL A 176 14.85 -4.35 -3.84
N LEU A 177 13.57 -4.01 -3.65
CA LEU A 177 12.62 -3.86 -4.76
C LEU A 177 13.05 -2.80 -5.77
N LEU A 178 13.52 -1.65 -5.30
CA LEU A 178 14.04 -0.60 -6.17
C LEU A 178 15.27 -1.08 -6.95
N SER A 179 16.20 -1.79 -6.30
CA SER A 179 17.41 -2.31 -6.96
C SER A 179 17.10 -3.35 -8.06
N GLU A 180 15.90 -3.93 -8.05
CA GLU A 180 15.48 -5.00 -8.96
C GLU A 180 14.51 -4.52 -10.05
N MET A 181 14.19 -3.22 -10.10
CA MET A 181 13.32 -2.65 -11.14
C MET A 181 14.05 -2.59 -12.49
N ALA A 182 13.77 -3.54 -13.38
CA ALA A 182 14.39 -3.58 -14.70
C ALA A 182 14.07 -2.34 -15.56
N VAL A 183 12.79 -1.94 -15.62
CA VAL A 183 12.32 -0.78 -16.41
C VAL A 183 12.93 0.53 -15.91
N TRP A 184 13.17 0.64 -14.60
CA TRP A 184 13.71 1.85 -13.96
C TRP A 184 15.13 1.66 -13.45
N ARG A 185 15.94 0.82 -14.12
CA ARG A 185 17.30 0.49 -13.66
C ARG A 185 18.18 1.72 -13.46
N ASP A 186 18.14 2.67 -14.40
CA ASP A 186 18.96 3.88 -14.32
C ASP A 186 18.46 4.86 -13.25
N ALA A 187 17.13 4.95 -13.07
CA ALA A 187 16.54 5.69 -11.96
C ALA A 187 16.93 5.08 -10.61
N ALA A 188 16.85 3.75 -10.49
CA ALA A 188 17.25 3.01 -9.30
C ALA A 188 18.72 3.24 -8.96
N ARG A 189 19.62 3.15 -9.96
CA ARG A 189 21.04 3.48 -9.83
C ARG A 189 21.27 4.89 -9.33
N ARG A 190 20.59 5.87 -9.94
CA ARG A 190 20.70 7.28 -9.56
C ARG A 190 20.23 7.53 -8.13
N LEU A 191 19.12 6.92 -7.72
CA LEU A 191 18.56 7.10 -6.38
C LEU A 191 19.37 6.36 -5.31
N LEU A 192 19.77 5.11 -5.56
CA LEU A 192 20.50 4.28 -4.60
C LEU A 192 22.00 4.60 -4.55
N GLY A 193 22.57 5.15 -5.63
CA GLY A 193 24.00 5.40 -5.77
C GLY A 193 24.86 4.13 -5.73
N HIS A 194 24.25 2.95 -5.97
CA HIS A 194 24.91 1.66 -5.90
C HIS A 194 24.08 0.57 -6.61
N ASP A 195 24.76 -0.30 -7.34
CA ASP A 195 24.17 -1.53 -7.89
C ASP A 195 24.28 -2.67 -6.89
N PHE A 196 23.22 -3.46 -6.74
CA PHE A 196 23.20 -4.66 -5.90
C PHE A 196 23.05 -5.90 -6.78
N ASP A 197 23.69 -7.00 -6.38
CA ASP A 197 23.41 -8.32 -6.95
C ASP A 197 22.06 -8.81 -6.40
N GLY A 198 21.07 -8.91 -7.29
CA GLY A 198 19.73 -9.43 -6.99
C GLY A 198 19.66 -10.95 -6.88
N ARG A 199 20.79 -11.68 -6.92
CA ARG A 199 20.81 -13.14 -6.80
C ARG A 199 20.85 -13.62 -5.36
N GLY A 200 20.26 -14.79 -5.15
CA GLY A 200 20.29 -15.51 -3.88
C GLY A 200 19.13 -15.17 -2.94
N PRO A 201 19.09 -15.83 -1.77
CA PRO A 201 17.94 -15.78 -0.88
C PRO A 201 17.71 -14.37 -0.34
N LEU A 202 16.45 -14.06 -0.04
CA LEU A 202 16.00 -12.73 0.40
C LEU A 202 16.81 -12.20 1.60
N ASN A 203 17.11 -13.05 2.59
CA ASN A 203 17.90 -12.66 3.76
C ASN A 203 19.29 -12.10 3.40
N ARG A 204 19.96 -12.66 2.38
CA ARG A 204 21.26 -12.20 1.89
C ARG A 204 21.15 -10.84 1.20
N ARG A 205 20.12 -10.66 0.36
CA ARG A 205 19.83 -9.36 -0.29
C ARG A 205 19.52 -8.28 0.72
N LEU A 206 18.65 -8.58 1.70
CA LEU A 206 18.34 -7.67 2.81
C LEU A 206 19.58 -7.31 3.62
N ALA A 207 20.48 -8.27 3.88
CA ALA A 207 21.75 -8.01 4.58
C ALA A 207 22.69 -7.10 3.78
N ALA A 208 22.73 -7.25 2.44
CA ALA A 208 23.54 -6.42 1.56
C ALA A 208 23.08 -4.95 1.58
N VAL A 209 21.79 -4.69 1.33
CA VAL A 209 21.25 -3.32 1.38
C VAL A 209 21.34 -2.74 2.78
N ARG A 210 21.16 -3.55 3.84
CA ARG A 210 21.35 -3.12 5.23
C ARG A 210 22.78 -2.65 5.47
N ARG A 211 23.78 -3.42 5.03
CA ARG A 211 25.20 -3.08 5.21
C ARG A 211 25.53 -1.74 4.56
N LYS A 212 25.04 -1.51 3.34
CA LYS A 212 25.26 -0.27 2.60
C LYS A 212 24.53 0.93 3.20
N PHE A 213 23.26 0.76 3.57
CA PHE A 213 22.37 1.88 3.92
C PHE A 213 22.08 2.05 5.41
N LYS A 214 22.81 1.35 6.29
CA LYS A 214 22.65 1.42 7.76
C LYS A 214 22.71 2.85 8.31
N ARG A 215 23.34 3.80 7.64
CA ARG A 215 23.47 5.19 8.12
C ARG A 215 23.03 6.22 7.07
N SER A 216 22.30 5.78 6.06
CA SER A 216 21.81 6.67 5.01
C SER A 216 20.81 7.70 5.56
N PRO A 217 20.75 8.91 4.96
CA PRO A 217 19.79 9.93 5.34
C PRO A 217 18.35 9.48 5.10
N ALA A 218 17.41 10.12 5.80
CA ALA A 218 15.98 9.87 5.68
C ALA A 218 15.48 10.06 4.23
N SER A 219 16.09 10.99 3.48
CA SER A 219 15.77 11.25 2.07
C SER A 219 15.91 10.02 1.19
N LEU A 220 16.98 9.23 1.36
CA LEU A 220 17.18 8.00 0.58
C LEU A 220 16.05 6.99 0.85
N SER A 221 15.68 6.83 2.12
CA SER A 221 14.57 5.95 2.51
C SER A 221 13.25 6.39 1.90
N PHE A 222 12.92 7.68 1.98
CA PHE A 222 11.71 8.23 1.39
C PHE A 222 11.69 8.10 -0.14
N GLN A 223 12.82 8.38 -0.80
CA GLN A 223 12.93 8.26 -2.26
C GLN A 223 12.79 6.81 -2.73
N ALA A 224 13.43 5.86 -2.04
CA ALA A 224 13.31 4.44 -2.36
C ALA A 224 11.88 3.93 -2.14
N PHE A 225 11.27 4.31 -1.02
CA PHE A 225 9.87 4.04 -0.75
C PHE A 225 8.97 4.60 -1.86
N LEU A 226 9.11 5.88 -2.20
CA LEU A 226 8.22 6.54 -3.14
C LEU A 226 8.37 5.99 -4.55
N ALA A 227 9.59 5.64 -4.98
CA ALA A 227 9.83 5.00 -6.26
C ALA A 227 9.09 3.66 -6.37
N VAL A 228 9.24 2.80 -5.35
CA VAL A 228 8.52 1.52 -5.25
C VAL A 228 7.02 1.71 -5.13
N TRP A 229 6.57 2.70 -4.38
CA TRP A 229 5.16 3.05 -4.22
C TRP A 229 4.54 3.44 -5.56
N LEU A 230 5.17 4.35 -6.31
CA LEU A 230 4.71 4.80 -7.62
C LEU A 230 4.65 3.64 -8.62
N ALA A 231 5.76 2.93 -8.80
CA ALA A 231 5.83 1.79 -9.72
C ALA A 231 4.79 0.71 -9.39
N SER A 232 4.63 0.39 -8.10
CA SER A 232 3.67 -0.62 -7.64
C SER A 232 2.22 -0.22 -7.95
N HIS A 233 1.85 1.03 -7.67
CA HIS A 233 0.48 1.49 -7.92
C HIS A 233 0.19 1.70 -9.40
N LEU A 234 1.13 2.25 -10.18
CA LEU A 234 0.97 2.38 -11.63
C LEU A 234 0.78 1.02 -12.30
N LYS A 235 1.43 -0.03 -11.78
CA LYS A 235 1.25 -1.39 -12.25
C LYS A 235 -0.05 -2.04 -11.78
N ALA A 236 -0.54 -1.73 -10.57
CA ALA A 236 -1.71 -2.38 -10.00
C ALA A 236 -3.05 -1.74 -10.41
N LEU A 237 -3.11 -0.41 -10.49
CA LEU A 237 -4.36 0.34 -10.68
C LEU A 237 -5.13 -0.02 -11.96
N PRO A 238 -4.49 -0.28 -13.12
CA PRO A 238 -5.22 -0.71 -14.32
C PRO A 238 -5.97 -2.04 -14.18
N HIS A 239 -5.66 -2.83 -13.15
CA HIS A 239 -6.24 -4.15 -12.90
C HIS A 239 -7.14 -4.20 -11.67
N ALA A 240 -7.38 -3.05 -11.02
CA ALA A 240 -8.23 -2.95 -9.85
C ALA A 240 -9.71 -2.87 -10.25
N ASP A 241 -10.55 -3.67 -9.60
CA ASP A 241 -12.02 -3.51 -9.68
C ASP A 241 -12.49 -2.45 -8.67
N LEU A 242 -11.75 -2.28 -7.56
CA LEU A 242 -12.01 -1.27 -6.55
C LEU A 242 -10.71 -0.67 -6.03
N VAL A 243 -10.67 0.66 -5.92
CA VAL A 243 -9.56 1.40 -5.30
C VAL A 243 -10.06 2.06 -4.03
N ILE A 244 -9.42 1.74 -2.90
CA ILE A 244 -9.77 2.29 -1.58
C ILE A 244 -8.71 3.31 -1.16
N ASP A 245 -9.13 4.55 -0.97
CA ASP A 245 -8.35 5.57 -0.28
C ASP A 245 -8.47 5.34 1.23
N VAL A 246 -7.45 4.74 1.84
CA VAL A 246 -7.52 4.34 3.26
C VAL A 246 -7.51 5.54 4.21
N ASP A 247 -7.00 6.69 3.78
CA ASP A 247 -7.04 7.91 4.62
C ASP A 247 -8.47 8.48 4.67
N ARG A 248 -9.21 8.33 3.56
CA ARG A 248 -10.60 8.76 3.47
C ARG A 248 -11.55 7.76 4.13
N LEU A 249 -11.28 6.46 4.00
CA LEU A 249 -12.06 5.38 4.62
C LEU A 249 -12.28 5.59 6.13
N ALA A 250 -11.26 6.10 6.81
CA ALA A 250 -11.28 6.31 8.24
C ALA A 250 -11.93 7.64 8.70
N ARG A 251 -12.21 8.57 7.78
CA ARG A 251 -12.63 9.95 8.09
C ARG A 251 -13.98 10.31 7.49
N ASP A 252 -14.42 9.58 6.48
CA ASP A 252 -15.64 9.86 5.72
C ASP A 252 -16.56 8.63 5.79
N GLY A 253 -17.55 8.69 6.68
CA GLY A 253 -18.50 7.60 6.88
C GLY A 253 -19.41 7.35 5.69
N ALA A 254 -19.63 8.34 4.82
CA ALA A 254 -20.36 8.13 3.57
C ALA A 254 -19.50 7.33 2.59
N TYR A 255 -18.23 7.72 2.43
CA TYR A 255 -17.26 6.97 1.63
C TYR A 255 -17.06 5.53 2.14
N ALA A 256 -17.05 5.31 3.46
CA ALA A 256 -16.99 3.96 4.01
C ALA A 256 -18.17 3.09 3.54
N ARG A 257 -19.40 3.61 3.60
CA ARG A 257 -20.60 2.90 3.10
C ARG A 257 -20.56 2.67 1.58
N GLU A 258 -20.05 3.63 0.81
CA GLU A 258 -19.84 3.47 -0.63
C GLU A 258 -18.87 2.31 -0.93
N VAL A 259 -17.78 2.20 -0.16
CA VAL A 259 -16.81 1.11 -0.28
C VAL A 259 -17.44 -0.24 0.10
N GLU A 260 -18.19 -0.32 1.20
CA GLU A 260 -18.95 -1.53 1.60
C GLU A 260 -19.90 -1.98 0.49
N GLN A 261 -20.65 -1.03 -0.08
CA GLN A 261 -21.59 -1.28 -1.17
C GLN A 261 -20.88 -1.76 -2.43
N ALA A 262 -19.74 -1.16 -2.79
CA ALA A 262 -18.95 -1.57 -3.94
C ALA A 262 -18.39 -3.00 -3.79
N ILE A 263 -17.93 -3.38 -2.59
CA ILE A 263 -17.48 -4.75 -2.31
C ILE A 263 -18.66 -5.73 -2.41
N TRP A 264 -19.82 -5.38 -1.87
CA TRP A 264 -21.01 -6.22 -1.98
C TRP A 264 -21.43 -6.44 -3.44
N LEU A 265 -21.49 -5.37 -4.24
CA LEU A 265 -21.82 -5.47 -5.66
C LEU A 265 -20.76 -6.24 -6.46
N GLY A 266 -19.49 -6.10 -6.09
CA GLY A 266 -18.37 -6.69 -6.82
C GLY A 266 -18.11 -8.17 -6.53
N CYS A 267 -18.27 -8.61 -5.27
CA CYS A 267 -17.96 -9.98 -4.88
C CYS A 267 -18.97 -10.62 -3.91
N GLY A 268 -20.05 -9.93 -3.55
CA GLY A 268 -21.08 -10.45 -2.65
C GLY A 268 -20.73 -10.40 -1.16
N LEU A 269 -19.48 -10.09 -0.80
CA LEU A 269 -19.05 -9.99 0.59
C LEU A 269 -19.47 -8.65 1.22
N ARG A 270 -19.68 -8.64 2.54
CA ARG A 270 -20.11 -7.45 3.29
C ARG A 270 -19.20 -7.19 4.50
N PRO A 271 -17.91 -6.85 4.30
CA PRO A 271 -17.10 -6.34 5.39
C PRO A 271 -17.72 -5.04 5.91
N ASN A 272 -17.71 -4.83 7.22
CA ASN A 272 -18.20 -3.61 7.86
C ASN A 272 -17.01 -2.71 8.20
N PHE A 273 -17.00 -1.43 7.82
CA PHE A 273 -15.93 -0.47 8.10
C PHE A 273 -16.35 0.67 9.04
N SER A 274 -17.52 0.60 9.67
CA SER A 274 -18.03 1.62 10.60
C SER A 274 -17.11 1.93 11.79
N ASP A 275 -16.26 0.98 12.17
CA ASP A 275 -15.26 1.10 13.22
C ASP A 275 -13.90 1.59 12.71
N CYS A 276 -13.76 1.95 11.43
CA CYS A 276 -12.50 2.44 10.89
C CYS A 276 -12.09 3.73 11.61
N ARG A 277 -10.83 3.79 12.05
CA ARG A 277 -10.24 4.94 12.72
C ARG A 277 -8.88 5.26 12.13
N ALA A 278 -8.64 6.55 11.90
CA ALA A 278 -7.35 7.00 11.41
C ALA A 278 -6.38 7.02 12.61
N PRO A 279 -5.18 6.44 12.49
CA PRO A 279 -4.15 6.68 13.50
C PRO A 279 -3.83 8.18 13.54
N ALA A 280 -3.44 8.68 14.73
CA ALA A 280 -2.98 10.05 14.87
C ALA A 280 -1.85 10.34 13.86
N PRO A 281 -1.85 11.52 13.21
CA PRO A 281 -0.80 11.88 12.27
C PRO A 281 0.58 11.81 12.92
N HIS A 282 1.58 11.33 12.17
CA HIS A 282 2.95 11.27 12.64
C HIS A 282 3.60 12.66 12.59
N GLY A 283 3.51 13.45 13.68
CA GLY A 283 4.20 14.73 13.83
C GLY A 283 3.86 15.82 12.80
N VAL A 284 4.21 17.08 13.07
CA VAL A 284 3.80 18.23 12.23
C VAL A 284 4.69 18.40 10.98
N ALA A 285 5.90 17.82 10.95
CA ALA A 285 6.80 17.89 9.79
C ALA A 285 7.60 16.58 9.60
N PRO A 286 7.59 15.96 8.40
CA PRO A 286 8.49 14.86 8.07
C PRO A 286 9.96 15.30 8.19
N PRO A 287 10.90 14.43 8.59
CA PRO A 287 12.33 14.78 8.69
C PRO A 287 13.04 14.84 7.32
N VAL A 288 12.29 15.20 6.26
CA VAL A 288 12.73 15.29 4.87
C VAL A 288 12.00 16.43 4.17
N GLU A 289 12.68 17.09 3.23
CA GLU A 289 12.08 17.99 2.25
C GLU A 289 11.23 17.18 1.24
N TRP A 290 10.16 16.56 1.72
CA TRP A 290 9.44 15.49 1.03
C TRP A 290 8.91 15.93 -0.34
N ARG A 291 8.52 17.20 -0.50
CA ARG A 291 8.08 17.75 -1.80
C ARG A 291 9.21 17.74 -2.83
N LYS A 292 10.40 18.19 -2.43
CA LYS A 292 11.60 18.18 -3.28
C LYS A 292 12.00 16.74 -3.61
N ALA A 293 11.99 15.86 -2.62
CA ALA A 293 12.30 14.45 -2.81
C ALA A 293 11.29 13.76 -3.73
N ALA A 294 9.99 14.09 -3.63
CA ALA A 294 8.95 13.55 -4.48
C ALA A 294 9.12 13.94 -5.95
N ARG A 295 9.35 15.23 -6.23
CA ARG A 295 9.67 15.71 -7.59
C ARG A 295 10.91 15.01 -8.13
N ALA A 296 11.97 14.90 -7.34
CA ALA A 296 13.20 14.22 -7.76
C ALA A 296 12.98 12.74 -8.13
N VAL A 297 12.08 12.02 -7.46
CA VAL A 297 11.73 10.64 -7.83
C VAL A 297 10.94 10.60 -9.12
N VAL A 298 9.94 11.47 -9.26
CA VAL A 298 9.12 11.54 -10.49
C VAL A 298 9.95 11.90 -11.70
N ASP A 299 10.86 12.86 -11.57
CA ASP A 299 11.80 13.25 -12.62
C ASP A 299 12.79 12.11 -12.94
N ALA A 300 13.32 11.44 -11.90
CA ALA A 300 14.28 10.34 -12.10
C ALA A 300 13.66 9.13 -12.80
N MET A 301 12.36 8.88 -12.60
CA MET A 301 11.63 7.75 -13.18
C MET A 301 10.81 8.12 -14.43
N ASP A 302 10.89 9.38 -14.87
CA ASP A 302 10.12 9.93 -15.99
C ASP A 302 8.59 9.70 -15.87
N LEU A 303 8.04 9.98 -14.68
CA LEU A 303 6.65 9.68 -14.33
C LEU A 303 5.71 10.88 -14.41
N HIS A 304 6.13 12.00 -14.99
CA HIS A 304 5.31 13.21 -15.02
C HIS A 304 3.97 12.96 -15.72
N GLU A 305 3.98 12.41 -16.93
CA GLU A 305 2.77 12.10 -17.69
C GLU A 305 1.90 11.05 -16.98
N ALA A 306 2.52 10.04 -16.37
CA ALA A 306 1.80 9.00 -15.64
C ALA A 306 1.08 9.50 -14.36
N ILE A 307 1.45 10.68 -13.85
CA ILE A 307 0.94 11.24 -12.59
C ILE A 307 0.02 12.44 -12.82
N VAL A 308 0.33 13.30 -13.79
CA VAL A 308 -0.45 14.52 -14.06
C VAL A 308 -1.09 14.55 -15.46
N GLY A 309 -0.77 13.59 -16.32
CA GLY A 309 -1.32 13.53 -17.67
C GLY A 309 -2.81 13.17 -17.69
N PRO A 310 -3.50 13.33 -18.84
CA PRO A 310 -4.94 13.08 -18.96
C PRO A 310 -5.38 11.66 -18.59
N GLY A 311 -4.49 10.68 -18.74
CA GLY A 311 -4.73 9.28 -18.38
C GLY A 311 -4.28 8.90 -16.95
N ALA A 312 -3.75 9.84 -16.17
CA ALA A 312 -3.21 9.55 -14.86
C ALA A 312 -4.31 9.09 -13.88
N PRO A 313 -4.08 8.03 -13.08
CA PRO A 313 -5.04 7.61 -12.09
C PRO A 313 -5.34 8.75 -11.10
N PRO A 314 -6.60 9.23 -10.98
CA PRO A 314 -6.90 10.43 -10.19
C PRO A 314 -6.47 10.35 -8.72
N ILE A 315 -6.43 9.14 -8.15
CA ILE A 315 -5.99 8.93 -6.79
C ILE A 315 -4.50 9.25 -6.60
N LEU A 316 -3.64 8.90 -7.56
CA LEU A 316 -2.20 9.19 -7.47
C LEU A 316 -1.94 10.70 -7.54
N PHE A 317 -2.62 11.37 -8.48
CA PHE A 317 -2.58 12.82 -8.57
C PHE A 317 -3.01 13.46 -7.25
N ARG A 318 -4.16 13.07 -6.67
CA ARG A 318 -4.62 13.63 -5.39
C ARG A 318 -3.62 13.43 -4.25
N LYS A 319 -2.97 12.26 -4.16
CA LYS A 319 -1.98 11.98 -3.12
C LYS A 319 -0.68 12.76 -3.29
N LEU A 320 -0.31 13.13 -4.52
CA LEU A 320 0.94 13.85 -4.82
C LEU A 320 0.74 15.33 -5.13
N ALA A 321 -0.50 15.79 -5.33
CA ALA A 321 -0.84 17.18 -5.56
C ALA A 321 -0.16 18.13 -4.57
N PRO A 322 -0.07 17.86 -3.25
CA PRO A 322 0.61 18.79 -2.36
C PRO A 322 2.13 18.84 -2.55
N ALA A 323 2.76 17.90 -3.25
CA ALA A 323 4.16 17.98 -3.70
C ALA A 323 4.34 18.83 -4.97
N PHE A 324 3.33 18.86 -5.83
CA PHE A 324 3.35 19.54 -7.13
C PHE A 324 2.70 20.92 -7.11
N ALA A 325 1.86 21.21 -6.11
CA ALA A 325 1.39 22.55 -5.84
C ALA A 325 2.61 23.46 -5.70
N ALA A 326 2.80 24.36 -6.67
CA ALA A 326 3.85 25.35 -6.66
C ALA A 326 3.87 26.00 -5.27
N LEU A 327 5.01 25.95 -4.59
CA LEU A 327 5.19 26.77 -3.39
C LEU A 327 4.87 28.22 -3.79
N PRO A 328 4.14 29.01 -2.96
CA PRO A 328 4.08 30.44 -3.18
C PRO A 328 5.52 30.92 -3.34
N SER A 329 5.81 31.60 -4.46
CA SER A 329 7.15 32.11 -4.68
C SER A 329 7.55 32.96 -3.47
N ALA A 330 8.74 32.72 -2.91
CA ALA A 330 9.33 33.57 -1.87
C ALA A 330 9.66 34.99 -2.38
N ARG A 331 9.07 35.41 -3.51
CA ARG A 331 9.18 36.73 -4.16
C ARG A 331 7.84 37.43 -4.34
N ALA A 332 6.75 36.96 -3.72
CA ALA A 332 5.56 37.78 -3.56
C ALA A 332 5.82 38.81 -2.45
N GLY A 333 6.44 39.92 -2.84
CA GLY A 333 6.77 41.04 -1.96
C GLY A 333 5.55 41.59 -1.23
N ILE A 334 5.83 42.30 -0.14
CA ILE A 334 4.92 42.92 0.85
C ILE A 334 3.64 43.54 0.25
N LYS A 335 3.66 43.99 -1.01
CA LYS A 335 2.48 44.50 -1.74
C LYS A 335 1.35 43.49 -1.93
N ALA A 336 1.64 42.18 -2.08
CA ALA A 336 0.62 41.15 -2.23
C ALA A 336 -0.18 40.91 -0.93
N ARG A 337 0.48 41.03 0.23
CA ARG A 337 -0.18 40.93 1.55
C ARG A 337 -1.11 42.12 1.84
N VAL A 338 -0.78 43.31 1.34
CA VAL A 338 -1.64 44.50 1.52
C VAL A 338 -2.87 44.44 0.61
N ALA A 339 -2.74 43.92 -0.62
CA ALA A 339 -3.86 43.76 -1.53
C ALA A 339 -4.91 42.76 -1.01
N GLU A 340 -4.49 41.71 -0.30
CA GLU A 340 -5.39 40.71 0.28
C GLU A 340 -6.17 41.26 1.49
N VAL A 341 -5.52 42.09 2.33
CA VAL A 341 -6.18 42.76 3.47
C VAL A 341 -7.17 43.84 3.01
N VAL A 342 -6.84 44.60 1.97
CA VAL A 342 -7.73 45.65 1.43
C VAL A 342 -8.88 45.03 0.60
N GLY A 343 -8.60 43.97 -0.16
CA GLY A 343 -9.62 43.23 -0.93
C GLY A 343 -10.63 42.50 -0.04
N GLY A 344 -10.18 41.94 1.09
CA GLY A 344 -11.06 41.28 2.06
C GLY A 344 -12.02 42.23 2.78
N LEU A 345 -11.61 43.48 3.03
CA LEU A 345 -12.46 44.49 3.67
C LEU A 345 -13.50 45.09 2.70
N ALA A 346 -13.16 45.25 1.42
CA ALA A 346 -14.10 45.75 0.42
C ALA A 346 -15.16 44.69 0.01
N GLY A 347 -14.77 43.41 -0.05
CA GLY A 347 -15.67 42.30 -0.39
C GLY A 347 -16.76 42.04 0.65
N GLY A 348 -16.44 42.19 1.94
CA GLY A 348 -17.40 41.96 3.03
C GLY A 348 -18.56 42.98 3.06
N ALA A 349 -18.28 44.24 2.76
CA ALA A 349 -19.30 45.30 2.76
C ALA A 349 -20.26 45.22 1.56
N ALA A 350 -19.78 44.74 0.40
CA ALA A 350 -20.59 44.53 -0.79
C ALA A 350 -21.53 43.32 -0.65
N LEU A 351 -21.06 42.23 -0.04
CA LEU A 351 -21.87 41.02 0.17
C LEU A 351 -23.01 41.24 1.18
N ALA A 352 -22.76 42.01 2.24
CA ALA A 352 -23.78 42.33 3.24
C ALA A 352 -24.93 43.20 2.68
N ARG A 353 -24.64 44.10 1.72
CA ARG A 353 -25.66 44.94 1.06
C ARG A 353 -26.51 44.16 0.05
N LEU A 354 -25.95 43.14 -0.60
CA LEU A 354 -26.68 42.28 -1.52
C LEU A 354 -27.62 41.31 -0.78
N GLN A 355 -27.21 40.77 0.38
CA GLN A 355 -28.05 39.88 1.18
C GLN A 355 -29.24 40.60 1.85
N ALA A 356 -29.11 41.89 2.16
CA ALA A 356 -30.22 42.67 2.73
C ALA A 356 -31.33 42.99 1.72
N ARG A 357 -31.01 43.07 0.41
CA ARG A 357 -32.01 43.31 -0.66
C ARG A 357 -32.77 42.05 -1.06
N ALA A 358 -32.14 40.87 -0.97
CA ALA A 358 -32.78 39.60 -1.29
C ALA A 358 -33.81 39.12 -0.25
N ARG A 359 -33.79 39.67 0.99
CA ARG A 359 -34.75 39.34 2.05
C ARG A 359 -36.02 40.21 2.07
N LYS A 360 -36.15 41.15 1.14
CA LYS A 360 -37.31 42.06 1.02
C LYS A 360 -38.04 41.92 -0.33
N ALA A 361 -37.78 40.87 -1.09
CA ALA A 361 -38.46 40.54 -2.34
C ALA A 361 -39.40 39.36 -2.14
#